data_AF-A0A7V2QB63-F1
#
_entry.id   AF-A0A7V2QB63-F1
#
_cell.length_a   1.000
_cell.length_b   1.000
_cell.length_c   1.000
_cell.angle_alpha   90.00
_cell.angle_beta   90.00
_cell.angle_gamma   90.00
#
_symmetry.space_group_name_H-M   'P 1'
#
loop_
_entity.id
_entity.type
_entity.pdbx_description
1 polymer ?
#
loop_
_entity_poly.entity_id
_entity_poly.type
_entity_poly.pdbx_seq_one_letter_code
_entity_poly.pdbx_strand_id
1 'polypeptide(L)' 'GEIISDAFVLTTTLDVPPGEYVLEVGMYDPASGERLCLPDGGDRILLPTPIQVEM' A
#
# COMPACT_ATOMS: atom_id res chain seq x y z
N GLY A 1 -17.50 -14.11 -7.11
CA GLY A 1 -16.24 -13.34 -7.12
C GLY A 1 -15.11 -14.33 -7.05
N GLU A 2 -14.05 -14.10 -7.82
CA GLU A 2 -12.82 -14.88 -7.76
C GLU A 2 -11.78 -14.10 -6.97
N ILE A 3 -10.98 -14.80 -6.17
CA ILE A 3 -9.84 -14.22 -5.46
C ILE A 3 -8.58 -14.66 -6.20
N ILE A 4 -7.84 -13.70 -6.75
CA ILE A 4 -6.54 -13.93 -7.37
C ILE A 4 -5.47 -13.47 -6.38
N SER A 5 -4.59 -14.38 -5.98
CA SER A 5 -3.42 -14.04 -5.17
C SER A 5 -2.27 -13.62 -6.07
N ASP A 6 -1.80 -12.40 -5.87
CA ASP A 6 -0.61 -11.86 -6.53
C ASP A 6 0.40 -11.38 -5.48
N ALA A 7 1.65 -11.77 -5.64
CA ALA A 7 2.69 -11.53 -4.65
C ALA A 7 3.68 -10.49 -5.18
N PHE A 8 3.79 -9.36 -4.46
CA PHE A 8 4.73 -8.29 -4.78
C PHE A 8 5.80 -8.16 -3.70
N VAL A 9 7.05 -8.04 -4.13
CA VAL A 9 8.18 -7.74 -3.23
C VAL A 9 8.38 -6.23 -3.21
N LEU A 10 8.15 -5.63 -2.04
CA LEU A 10 8.48 -4.22 -1.80
C LEU A 10 9.95 -4.14 -1.37
N THR A 11 10.76 -3.41 -2.14
CA THR A 11 12.17 -3.17 -1.78
C THR A 11 12.27 -1.81 -1.11
N THR A 12 12.85 -1.80 0.09
CA THR A 12 13.15 -0.57 0.84
C THR A 12 14.55 -0.05 0.51
N THR A 13 14.81 1.24 0.72
CA THR A 13 16.19 1.77 0.64
C THR A 13 16.97 1.39 1.90
N LEU A 14 18.30 1.30 1.79
CA LEU A 14 19.20 1.02 2.92
C LEU A 14 19.07 2.04 4.07
N ASP A 15 18.59 3.23 3.75
CA ASP A 15 18.49 4.34 4.70
C ASP A 15 17.15 4.38 5.44
N VAL A 16 16.27 3.39 5.24
CA VAL A 16 15.02 3.32 6.01
C VAL A 16 15.36 2.92 7.45
N PRO A 17 15.00 3.76 8.44
CA PRO A 17 15.24 3.42 9.84
C PRO A 17 14.52 2.13 10.24
N PRO A 18 15.10 1.33 11.14
CA PRO A 18 14.37 0.22 11.71
C PRO A 18 13.17 0.72 12.53
N GLY A 19 12.07 -0.02 12.47
CA GLY A 19 10.86 0.33 13.22
C GLY A 19 9.59 -0.23 12.60
N GLU A 20 8.47 0.21 13.17
CA GLU A 20 7.13 -0.16 12.72
C GLU A 20 6.64 0.79 11.62
N TYR A 21 6.18 0.22 10.52
CA TYR A 21 5.64 0.94 9.37
C TYR A 21 4.23 0.45 9.04
N VAL A 22 3.36 1.38 8.66
CA VAL A 22 2.03 1.07 8.15
C VAL A 22 2.05 1.23 6.64
N LEU A 23 1.53 0.23 5.93
CA LEU A 23 1.40 0.28 4.48
C LEU A 23 0.12 1.02 4.08
N GLU A 24 0.25 1.95 3.14
CA GLU A 24 -0.88 2.62 2.50
C GLU A 24 -1.13 1.99 1.13
N VAL A 25 -2.39 1.68 0.80
CA VAL A 25 -2.80 1.11 -0.49
C VAL A 25 -3.88 1.97 -1.08
N GLY A 26 -3.73 2.37 -2.34
CA GLY A 26 -4.79 3.07 -3.06
C GLY A 26 -4.91 2.57 -4.49
N MET A 27 -6.12 2.65 -5.00
CA MET A 27 -6.47 2.15 -6.34
C MET A 27 -6.48 3.30 -7.34
N TYR A 28 -6.30 2.97 -8.61
CA TYR A 28 -6.40 3.90 -9.72
C TYR A 28 -7.26 3.32 -10.84
N ASP A 29 -7.85 4.19 -11.65
CA ASP A 29 -8.46 3.79 -12.92
C ASP A 29 -7.33 3.42 -13.90
N PRO A 30 -7.26 2.19 -14.43
CA PRO A 30 -6.14 1.76 -15.27
C PRO A 30 -6.10 2.43 -16.66
N ALA A 31 -7.20 3.02 -17.14
CA ALA A 31 -7.24 3.71 -18.42
C ALA A 31 -6.77 5.17 -18.31
N SER A 32 -7.14 5.88 -17.23
CA SER A 32 -6.74 7.28 -17.01
C SER A 32 -5.50 7.44 -16.12
N GLY A 33 -5.22 6.46 -15.26
CA GLY A 33 -4.20 6.54 -14.21
C GLY A 33 -4.61 7.35 -12.99
N GLU A 34 -5.84 7.88 -12.95
CA GLU A 34 -6.31 8.73 -11.86
C GLU A 34 -6.61 7.92 -10.59
N ARG A 35 -6.32 8.50 -9.43
CA ARG A 35 -6.58 7.90 -8.11
C ARG A 35 -8.07 7.83 -7.84
N LEU A 36 -8.54 6.70 -7.31
CA LEU A 36 -9.93 6.54 -6.91
C LEU A 36 -10.15 7.15 -5.52
N CYS A 37 -11.08 8.10 -5.43
CA CYS A 37 -11.45 8.70 -4.16
C CYS A 37 -12.33 7.77 -3.33
N LEU A 38 -12.09 7.78 -2.03
CA LEU A 38 -12.89 7.13 -1.00
C LEU A 38 -14.03 8.04 -0.54
N PRO A 39 -15.08 7.50 0.11
CA PRO A 39 -16.21 8.29 0.61
C PRO A 39 -15.82 9.34 1.66
N ASP A 40 -14.69 9.14 2.35
CA ASP A 40 -14.14 10.08 3.34
C ASP A 40 -13.29 11.21 2.71
N GLY A 41 -13.16 11.20 1.38
CA GLY A 41 -12.36 12.18 0.62
C GLY A 41 -10.88 11.80 0.49
N GLY A 42 -10.42 10.72 1.12
CA GLY A 42 -9.09 10.15 0.89
C GLY A 42 -9.00 9.41 -0.45
N ASP A 43 -7.81 8.89 -0.77
CA ASP A 43 -7.56 8.11 -1.99
C ASP A 43 -6.83 6.78 -1.72
N ARG A 44 -6.69 6.43 -0.44
CA ARG A 44 -5.92 5.29 0.05
C ARG A 44 -6.49 4.78 1.37
N ILE A 45 -6.28 3.50 1.63
CA ILE A 45 -6.52 2.86 2.91
C ILE A 45 -5.18 2.57 3.60
N LEU A 46 -5.19 2.54 4.92
CA LEU A 46 -4.10 1.97 5.71
C LEU A 46 -4.36 0.49 5.92
N LEU A 47 -3.35 -0.35 5.67
CA LEU A 47 -3.46 -1.75 6.04
C LEU A 47 -3.40 -1.87 7.57
N PRO A 48 -4.32 -2.63 8.18
CA PRO A 48 -4.42 -2.70 9.64
C PRO A 48 -3.28 -3.47 10.30
N THR A 49 -2.48 -4.19 9.50
CA THR A 49 -1.32 -4.95 9.97
C THR A 49 -0.05 -4.18 9.64
N PRO A 50 0.63 -3.60 10.65
CA PRO A 50 1.93 -2.98 10.46
C PRO A 50 2.99 -4.01 10.08
N ILE A 51 4.07 -3.53 9.47
CA ILE A 51 5.28 -4.31 9.17
C ILE A 51 6.43 -3.82 10.03
N GLN A 52 7.33 -4.73 10.39
CA GLN A 52 8.59 -4.40 11.03
C GLN A 52 9.68 -4.30 9.97
N VAL A 53 10.43 -3.21 9.98
CA VAL A 53 11.66 -3.08 9.22
C VAL A 53 12.82 -3.28 10.18
N GLU A 54 13.66 -4.26 9.87
CA GLU A 54 14.87 -4.61 10.61
C GLU A 54 16.11 -4.30 9.75
N MET A 55 17.25 -4.01 10.40
CA MET A 55 18.55 -3.82 9.73
C MET A 55 19.31 -5.12 9.58
#